data_AF-A0A7S6MDG9-F1
#
_entry.id   AF-A0A7S6MDG9-F1
#
_cell.length_a   1.000
_cell.length_b   1.000
_cell.length_c   1.000
_cell.angle_alpha   90.00
_cell.angle_beta   90.00
_cell.angle_gamma   90.00
#
_symmetry.space_group_name_H-M   'P 1'
#
loop_
_entity.id
_entity.type
_entity.pdbx_description
1 polymer ?
#
loop_
_entity_poly.entity_id
_entity_poly.type
_entity_poly.pdbx_seq_one_letter_code
_entity_poly.pdbx_strand_id
1 'polypeptide(L)'
;MNLAKSARLFSAGFLAVLTLAAHGQDQARATPEDATGGASIHHAAQRGDIEAIRRELAKGVDVNLIIQSDRPRKHGLTPLHLAASHADAATVRFLIEHGANVHARNGQESLALILAGAYGDAERLRVLLDAGAEVNARNILGSTALTVAVAYGTLDRVRVLLDAGADPNIPDERANTPLIYGCRFAEAAIIRALLDAGAKVEPVGEGGLTALSMAAGWNRPDVVTMLLDAGADVNAVAPNGRCAFLAAIEFGHDRVLDVLLERGLKLDQFAQDEFTPLSAAAFFGRDEMVETLLRRGANVTLTSPTGRTALLAAVMGGHMDIARRLIEAGAVVDARSEQGATPLMQACGEGSIEMVNLLLDHGAAVNARDRFGSMPLLAAAGSPTDSGAKIVRLLEAGADLNAVNTSRQGAVHAAAWSGNVEALKALARAGADLAARDKTGYGVLHWASHGGHATAIKHLLAAMKDELERATDEGLTPLMIASREGRNEAIGVLLAAGANIEARDPRGRTPLMHAATRAGVTTVALLLEAGADRQAEDAQGWTALDYAGARKDEASDAVVELLGRSMGMAWQCRFRMTVPALSQSENADWLGQRVTTGHLRQTVMRSQKSIPRSPSRVEKTGCASKPGR
;
A
#
# COMPACT_ATOMS: atom_id res chain seq x y z
N MET A 1 -6.75 -0.49 -3.49
CA MET A 1 -5.45 0.18 -3.77
C MET A 1 -5.30 1.61 -3.19
N ASN A 2 -6.11 2.06 -2.20
CA ASN A 2 -5.99 3.42 -1.61
C ASN A 2 -5.81 3.49 -0.07
N LEU A 3 -5.92 2.36 0.66
CA LEU A 3 -5.68 2.28 2.12
C LEU A 3 -4.29 2.81 2.52
N ALA A 4 -3.26 2.47 1.74
CA ALA A 4 -1.89 2.92 1.98
C ALA A 4 -1.68 4.42 1.71
N LYS A 5 -2.52 5.09 0.91
CA LYS A 5 -2.50 6.55 0.74
C LYS A 5 -3.21 7.26 1.89
N SER A 6 -4.31 6.71 2.40
CA SER A 6 -5.07 7.28 3.51
C SER A 6 -4.26 7.29 4.81
N ALA A 7 -3.65 6.15 5.16
CA ALA A 7 -2.72 6.08 6.30
C ALA A 7 -1.51 7.01 6.13
N ARG A 8 -0.99 7.17 4.90
CA ARG A 8 0.10 8.12 4.60
C ARG A 8 -0.32 9.58 4.71
N LEU A 9 -1.56 9.97 4.43
CA LEU A 9 -1.98 11.37 4.58
C LEU A 9 -2.10 11.78 6.06
N PHE A 10 -2.58 10.88 6.93
CA PHE A 10 -2.57 11.15 8.38
C PHE A 10 -1.19 11.01 9.03
N SER A 11 -0.29 10.18 8.48
CA SER A 11 1.05 9.91 9.06
C SER A 11 2.20 10.73 8.45
N ALA A 12 2.23 10.99 7.13
CA ALA A 12 3.41 11.53 6.43
C ALA A 12 3.62 13.04 6.64
N GLY A 13 2.55 13.82 6.84
CA GLY A 13 2.68 15.24 7.19
C GLY A 13 3.28 15.46 8.59
N PHE A 14 3.27 14.43 9.44
CA PHE A 14 3.57 14.54 10.87
C PHE A 14 5.01 14.22 11.24
N LEU A 15 5.66 13.31 10.52
CA LEU A 15 7.08 13.03 10.74
C LEU A 15 7.94 14.27 10.49
N ALA A 16 7.52 15.24 9.67
CA ALA A 16 8.27 16.49 9.52
C ALA A 16 8.12 17.42 10.74
N VAL A 17 6.91 17.52 11.31
CA VAL A 17 6.58 18.52 12.35
C VAL A 17 6.87 18.03 13.78
N LEU A 18 6.64 16.75 14.11
CA LEU A 18 7.15 16.19 15.37
C LEU A 18 8.66 16.13 15.44
N THR A 19 9.32 15.84 14.30
CA THR A 19 10.79 15.85 14.26
C THR A 19 11.32 17.28 14.48
N LEU A 20 10.57 18.31 14.06
CA LEU A 20 10.87 19.70 14.38
C LEU A 20 10.72 20.03 15.88
N ALA A 21 9.74 19.46 16.59
CA ALA A 21 9.48 19.74 18.01
C ALA A 21 10.39 18.94 18.97
N ALA A 22 10.52 17.63 18.76
CA ALA A 22 11.39 16.77 19.58
C ALA A 22 12.89 17.08 19.37
N HIS A 23 13.28 17.57 18.20
CA HIS A 23 14.66 18.05 17.93
C HIS A 23 14.78 19.58 18.04
N GLY A 24 13.71 20.32 18.35
CA GLY A 24 13.68 21.79 18.37
C GLY A 24 14.27 22.40 19.63
N GLN A 25 13.99 21.81 20.80
CA GLN A 25 14.51 22.29 22.09
C GLN A 25 16.03 22.23 22.20
N ASP A 26 16.70 21.32 21.48
CA ASP A 26 18.17 21.21 21.46
C ASP A 26 18.83 21.99 20.31
N GLN A 27 18.08 22.40 19.28
CA GLN A 27 18.66 22.99 18.07
C GLN A 27 18.55 24.52 17.97
N ALA A 28 17.72 25.17 18.79
CA ALA A 28 17.68 26.62 18.95
C ALA A 28 18.62 27.15 20.06
N ARG A 29 19.32 26.25 20.77
CA ARG A 29 20.31 26.61 21.80
C ARG A 29 21.60 27.13 21.15
N ALA A 30 22.09 28.28 21.59
CA ALA A 30 23.43 28.73 21.30
C ALA A 30 24.42 27.85 22.07
N THR A 31 25.38 27.22 21.38
CA THR A 31 26.47 26.50 22.05
C THR A 31 27.69 27.41 22.19
N PRO A 32 28.59 27.15 23.15
CA PRO A 32 29.83 27.92 23.33
C PRO A 32 30.77 27.91 22.11
N GLU A 33 30.52 27.04 21.12
CA GLU A 33 31.29 26.88 19.89
C GLU A 33 30.73 27.69 18.71
N ASP A 34 29.45 28.08 18.74
CA ASP A 34 28.79 28.90 17.69
C ASP A 34 29.21 30.39 17.75
N ALA A 35 30.33 30.66 18.43
CA ALA A 35 30.53 31.84 19.24
C ALA A 35 31.93 32.44 18.98
N THR A 36 32.10 33.16 17.87
CA THR A 36 33.32 33.93 17.61
C THR A 36 33.19 35.35 18.21
N GLY A 37 34.19 35.78 18.98
CA GLY A 37 34.52 37.18 19.29
C GLY A 37 33.53 38.08 20.06
N GLY A 38 32.23 37.75 20.17
CA GLY A 38 31.19 38.60 20.79
C GLY A 38 30.05 37.81 21.46
N ALA A 39 30.24 36.52 21.70
CA ALA A 39 29.18 35.54 21.97
C ALA A 39 28.69 35.40 23.42
N SER A 40 29.09 36.31 24.31
CA SER A 40 28.68 36.27 25.73
C SER A 40 27.21 36.68 25.90
N ILE A 41 26.71 37.61 25.07
CA ILE A 41 25.36 38.18 25.22
C ILE A 41 24.25 37.20 24.82
N HIS A 42 24.42 36.39 23.78
CA HIS A 42 23.44 35.37 23.37
C HIS A 42 23.24 34.30 24.43
N HIS A 43 24.34 33.78 24.98
CA HIS A 43 24.29 32.75 26.02
C HIS A 43 23.80 33.31 27.37
N ALA A 44 24.08 34.60 27.66
CA ALA A 44 23.49 35.29 28.80
C ALA A 44 21.97 35.48 28.62
N ALA A 45 21.53 35.94 27.45
CA ALA A 45 20.12 36.11 27.11
C ALA A 45 19.34 34.78 27.10
N GLN A 46 19.94 33.69 26.63
CA GLN A 46 19.31 32.36 26.67
C GLN A 46 19.10 31.85 28.11
N ARG A 47 20.02 32.17 29.03
CA ARG A 47 19.94 31.74 30.44
C ARG A 47 19.13 32.70 31.33
N GLY A 48 18.77 33.88 30.85
CA GLY A 48 18.14 34.93 31.65
C GLY A 48 19.10 35.64 32.63
N ASP A 49 20.40 35.65 32.33
CA ASP A 49 21.40 36.31 33.19
C ASP A 49 21.50 37.80 32.84
N ILE A 50 20.58 38.61 33.37
CA ILE A 50 20.49 40.06 33.13
C ILE A 50 21.80 40.78 33.46
N GLU A 51 22.52 40.37 34.50
CA GLU A 51 23.78 41.00 34.90
C GLU A 51 24.93 40.67 33.94
N ALA A 52 24.97 39.45 33.37
CA ALA A 52 25.87 39.16 32.27
C ALA A 52 25.52 39.97 31.01
N ILE A 53 24.23 40.09 30.66
CA ILE A 53 23.80 40.94 29.53
C ILE A 53 24.24 42.39 29.75
N ARG A 54 23.98 42.96 30.94
CA ARG A 54 24.38 44.32 31.31
C ARG A 54 25.88 44.55 31.14
N ARG A 55 26.71 43.59 31.59
CA ARG A 55 28.17 43.68 31.44
C ARG A 55 28.61 43.65 29.98
N GLU A 56 27.96 42.86 29.12
CA GLU A 56 28.28 42.84 27.69
C GLU A 56 27.85 44.14 26.98
N LEU A 57 26.67 44.66 27.30
CA LEU A 57 26.22 45.96 26.79
C LEU A 57 27.16 47.10 27.22
N ALA A 58 27.67 47.07 28.47
CA ALA A 58 28.65 48.04 28.95
C ALA A 58 30.00 47.97 28.23
N LYS A 59 30.35 46.82 27.62
CA LYS A 59 31.53 46.68 26.74
C LYS A 59 31.26 47.19 25.31
N GLY A 60 30.06 47.68 25.02
CA GLY A 60 29.66 48.16 23.69
C GLY A 60 29.22 47.04 22.74
N VAL A 61 28.89 45.85 23.24
CA VAL A 61 28.31 44.78 22.41
C VAL A 61 26.91 45.19 21.95
N ASP A 62 26.63 45.06 20.67
CA ASP A 62 25.30 45.35 20.09
C ASP A 62 24.25 44.38 20.65
N VAL A 63 23.17 44.92 21.23
CA VAL A 63 22.01 44.14 21.72
C VAL A 63 21.31 43.36 20.61
N ASN A 64 21.49 43.76 19.34
CA ASN A 64 20.92 43.13 18.16
C ASN A 64 21.89 42.21 17.42
N LEU A 65 23.05 41.90 18.02
CA LEU A 65 24.05 41.03 17.41
C LEU A 65 23.42 39.70 16.96
N ILE A 66 23.69 39.28 15.73
CA ILE A 66 23.16 38.02 15.17
C ILE A 66 24.16 36.88 15.31
N ILE A 67 23.66 35.65 15.51
CA ILE A 67 24.47 34.44 15.39
C ILE A 67 24.75 34.16 13.91
N GLN A 68 26.03 34.06 13.55
CA GLN A 68 26.47 33.58 12.24
C GLN A 68 26.73 32.08 12.31
N SER A 69 25.87 31.29 11.68
CA SER A 69 26.00 29.84 11.61
C SER A 69 25.63 29.32 10.22
N ASP A 70 26.28 28.27 9.76
CA ASP A 70 25.89 27.54 8.55
C ASP A 70 24.58 26.75 8.75
N ARG A 71 24.10 26.64 10.00
CA ARG A 71 22.83 25.99 10.31
C ARG A 71 21.69 27.02 10.18
N PRO A 72 20.72 26.83 9.25
CA PRO A 72 19.66 27.81 8.99
C PRO A 72 18.82 28.19 10.21
N ARG A 73 18.68 27.28 11.19
CA ARG A 73 17.90 27.49 12.41
C ARG A 73 18.62 28.29 13.49
N LYS A 74 19.96 28.32 13.47
CA LYS A 74 20.78 29.11 14.41
C LYS A 74 21.19 30.45 13.81
N HIS A 75 21.34 30.47 12.48
CA HIS A 75 21.66 31.68 11.74
C HIS A 75 20.64 32.80 12.02
N GLY A 76 21.12 34.02 12.21
CA GLY A 76 20.28 35.21 12.36
C GLY A 76 19.59 35.36 13.73
N LEU A 77 19.82 34.47 14.71
CA LEU A 77 19.24 34.63 16.05
C LEU A 77 19.88 35.82 16.78
N THR A 78 19.04 36.66 17.39
CA THR A 78 19.45 37.77 18.27
C THR A 78 19.32 37.36 19.74
N PRO A 79 19.91 38.10 20.70
CA PRO A 79 19.67 37.91 22.13
C PRO A 79 18.18 37.87 22.47
N LEU A 80 17.36 38.73 21.85
CA LEU A 80 15.91 38.77 22.06
C LEU A 80 15.21 37.48 21.60
N HIS A 81 15.62 36.88 20.48
CA HIS A 81 15.08 35.59 20.03
C HIS A 81 15.33 34.46 21.05
N LEU A 82 16.52 34.44 21.64
CA LEU A 82 16.91 33.43 22.63
C LEU A 82 16.20 33.66 23.98
N ALA A 83 16.11 34.91 24.42
CA ALA A 83 15.39 35.25 25.64
C ALA A 83 13.89 34.93 25.52
N ALA A 84 13.26 35.28 24.38
CA ALA A 84 11.86 35.00 24.09
C ALA A 84 11.52 33.49 24.12
N SER A 85 12.47 32.63 23.74
CA SER A 85 12.28 31.18 23.71
C SER A 85 12.62 30.48 25.04
N HIS A 86 13.62 30.95 25.81
CA HIS A 86 14.20 30.17 26.92
C HIS A 86 14.29 30.90 28.27
N ALA A 87 14.40 32.23 28.29
CA ALA A 87 14.61 33.01 29.52
C ALA A 87 13.31 33.58 30.09
N ASP A 88 13.34 34.35 31.17
CA ASP A 88 12.15 34.95 31.76
C ASP A 88 11.67 36.23 31.06
N ALA A 89 10.45 36.67 31.38
CA ALA A 89 9.88 37.91 30.85
C ALA A 89 10.68 39.16 31.27
N ALA A 90 11.38 39.12 32.41
CA ALA A 90 12.23 40.21 32.87
C ALA A 90 13.44 40.43 31.95
N THR A 91 14.07 39.34 31.48
CA THR A 91 15.17 39.38 30.52
C THR A 91 14.70 39.93 29.17
N VAL A 92 13.53 39.49 28.69
CA VAL A 92 12.92 40.01 27.46
C VAL A 92 12.68 41.52 27.57
N ARG A 93 12.08 41.97 28.68
CA ARG A 93 11.82 43.39 28.95
C ARG A 93 13.13 44.19 28.99
N PHE A 94 14.13 43.70 29.72
CA PHE A 94 15.43 44.34 29.83
C PHE A 94 16.09 44.54 28.47
N LEU A 95 16.09 43.51 27.61
CA LEU A 95 16.66 43.62 26.26
C LEU A 95 15.92 44.67 25.41
N ILE A 96 14.59 44.72 25.47
CA ILE A 96 13.77 45.70 24.74
C ILE A 96 14.06 47.13 25.23
N GLU A 97 14.12 47.35 26.55
CA GLU A 97 14.47 48.64 27.15
C GLU A 97 15.86 49.14 26.73
N HIS A 98 16.76 48.22 26.38
CA HIS A 98 18.11 48.53 25.90
C HIS A 98 18.22 48.52 24.37
N GLY A 99 17.10 48.61 23.64
CA GLY A 99 17.08 48.82 22.19
C GLY A 99 17.07 47.54 21.34
N ALA A 100 16.71 46.39 21.91
CA ALA A 100 16.51 45.19 21.11
C ALA A 100 15.36 45.38 20.12
N ASN A 101 15.61 45.08 18.85
CA ASN A 101 14.64 45.18 17.77
C ASN A 101 13.63 44.03 17.84
N VAL A 102 12.40 44.35 18.25
CA VAL A 102 11.28 43.41 18.34
C VAL A 102 10.85 42.84 16.98
N HIS A 103 11.16 43.55 15.88
CA HIS A 103 10.86 43.13 14.50
C HIS A 103 12.02 42.40 13.80
N ALA A 104 13.10 42.09 14.53
CA ALA A 104 14.21 41.34 13.96
C ALA A 104 13.74 39.94 13.49
N ARG A 105 14.22 39.51 12.32
CA ARG A 105 13.93 38.20 11.72
C ARG A 105 15.19 37.34 11.75
N ASN A 106 15.06 36.11 12.24
CA ASN A 106 16.15 35.13 12.18
C ASN A 106 16.26 34.47 10.80
N GLY A 107 17.17 33.51 10.63
CA GLY A 107 17.37 32.75 9.39
C GLY A 107 16.20 31.83 8.99
N GLN A 108 15.13 31.77 9.78
CA GLN A 108 13.85 31.13 9.45
C GLN A 108 12.73 32.17 9.29
N GLU A 109 13.09 33.44 9.11
CA GLU A 109 12.18 34.60 9.08
C GLU A 109 11.26 34.73 10.30
N SER A 110 11.60 34.06 11.41
CA SER A 110 10.79 34.08 12.63
C SER A 110 11.15 35.31 13.47
N LEU A 111 10.13 35.99 14.01
CA LEU A 111 10.30 37.00 15.05
C LEU A 111 10.44 36.36 16.44
N ALA A 112 10.93 37.13 17.40
CA ALA A 112 10.93 36.75 18.81
C ALA A 112 9.53 36.33 19.31
N LEU A 113 8.47 37.00 18.84
CA LEU A 113 7.08 36.66 19.18
C LEU A 113 6.69 35.23 18.75
N ILE A 114 7.11 34.79 17.55
CA ILE A 114 6.83 33.43 17.06
C ILE A 114 7.54 32.40 17.94
N LEU A 115 8.80 32.67 18.33
CA LEU A 115 9.54 31.78 19.24
C LEU A 115 8.93 31.75 20.65
N ALA A 116 8.48 32.91 21.16
CA ALA A 116 7.75 32.99 22.42
C ALA A 116 6.37 32.31 22.34
N GLY A 117 5.76 32.19 21.16
CA GLY A 117 4.53 31.43 20.90
C GLY A 117 4.75 29.91 20.81
N ALA A 118 5.96 29.45 20.48
CA ALA A 118 6.32 28.03 20.49
C ALA A 118 6.84 27.56 21.87
N TYR A 119 7.76 28.31 22.50
CA TYR A 119 8.49 27.86 23.70
C TYR A 119 8.37 28.73 24.95
N GLY A 120 7.93 29.99 24.82
CA GLY A 120 7.77 30.92 25.94
C GLY A 120 6.51 30.72 26.80
N ASP A 121 6.27 31.68 27.69
CA ASP A 121 5.08 31.79 28.53
C ASP A 121 4.19 32.99 28.11
N ALA A 122 3.03 33.13 28.74
CA ALA A 122 2.07 34.20 28.45
C ALA A 122 2.64 35.60 28.76
N GLU A 123 3.51 35.73 29.77
CA GLU A 123 4.12 37.02 30.14
C GLU A 123 5.13 37.49 29.11
N ARG A 124 5.97 36.59 28.58
CA ARG A 124 6.89 36.91 27.47
C ARG A 124 6.13 37.39 26.23
N LEU A 125 5.00 36.76 25.92
CA LEU A 125 4.14 37.20 24.82
C LEU A 125 3.59 38.61 25.08
N ARG A 126 3.06 38.89 26.28
CA ARG A 126 2.58 40.23 26.66
C ARG A 126 3.66 41.30 26.50
N VAL A 127 4.86 41.05 27.03
CA VAL A 127 5.99 41.99 26.93
C VAL A 127 6.34 42.30 25.47
N LEU A 128 6.39 41.28 24.61
CA LEU A 128 6.69 41.48 23.19
C LEU A 128 5.56 42.23 22.46
N LEU A 129 4.31 41.92 22.76
CA LEU A 129 3.14 42.58 22.17
C LEU A 129 3.02 44.04 22.61
N ASP A 130 3.23 44.33 23.90
CA ASP A 130 3.26 45.70 24.45
C ASP A 130 4.38 46.54 23.81
N ALA A 131 5.49 45.90 23.43
CA ALA A 131 6.59 46.51 22.70
C ALA A 131 6.33 46.68 21.19
N GLY A 132 5.14 46.32 20.70
CA GLY A 132 4.73 46.49 19.30
C GLY A 132 5.09 45.33 18.36
N ALA A 133 5.35 44.12 18.89
CA ALA A 133 5.59 42.95 18.03
C ALA A 133 4.42 42.71 17.06
N GLU A 134 4.74 42.43 15.80
CA GLU A 134 3.74 42.10 14.78
C GLU A 134 3.06 40.75 15.08
N VAL A 135 1.83 40.81 15.60
CA VAL A 135 1.06 39.64 16.04
C VAL A 135 0.80 38.60 14.93
N ASN A 136 0.63 39.07 13.69
CA ASN A 136 0.29 38.26 12.52
C ASN A 136 1.48 38.00 11.58
N ALA A 137 2.70 38.28 12.04
CA ALA A 137 3.89 38.01 11.23
C ALA A 137 4.08 36.51 10.97
N ARG A 138 4.57 36.19 9.77
CA ARG A 138 4.79 34.83 9.28
C ARG A 138 6.29 34.54 9.18
N ASN A 139 6.67 33.31 9.51
CA ASN A 139 8.00 32.76 9.25
C ASN A 139 8.08 32.10 7.85
N ILE A 140 9.21 31.47 7.52
CA ILE A 140 9.39 30.78 6.22
C ILE A 140 8.40 29.65 5.98
N LEU A 141 7.79 29.09 7.03
CA LEU A 141 6.77 28.04 6.90
C LEU A 141 5.37 28.63 6.80
N GLY A 142 5.23 29.96 6.75
CA GLY A 142 3.96 30.66 6.79
C GLY A 142 3.27 30.64 8.16
N SER A 143 3.92 30.13 9.21
CA SER A 143 3.34 30.01 10.56
C SER A 143 3.37 31.34 11.30
N THR A 144 2.30 31.65 12.04
CA THR A 144 2.24 32.80 12.97
C THR A 144 2.55 32.36 14.40
N ALA A 145 2.69 33.33 15.32
CA ALA A 145 2.82 33.04 16.75
C ALA A 145 1.61 32.25 17.28
N LEU A 146 0.40 32.53 16.76
CA LEU A 146 -0.81 31.80 17.11
C LEU A 146 -0.78 30.36 16.60
N THR A 147 -0.33 30.12 15.36
CA THR A 147 -0.21 28.76 14.80
C THR A 147 0.67 27.88 15.68
N VAL A 148 1.85 28.37 16.08
CA VAL A 148 2.77 27.59 16.93
C VAL A 148 2.29 27.47 18.39
N ALA A 149 1.57 28.48 18.91
CA ALA A 149 0.96 28.41 20.24
C ALA A 149 -0.18 27.38 20.30
N VAL A 150 -0.95 27.20 19.22
CA VAL A 150 -1.98 26.15 19.16
C VAL A 150 -1.35 24.76 19.03
N ALA A 151 -0.24 24.63 18.29
CA ALA A 151 0.43 23.35 18.10
C ALA A 151 1.18 22.86 19.35
N TYR A 152 1.73 23.77 20.17
CA TYR A 152 2.68 23.42 21.24
C TYR A 152 2.43 24.12 22.58
N GLY A 153 1.50 25.07 22.64
CA GLY A 153 1.32 25.95 23.78
C GLY A 153 0.11 25.64 24.67
N THR A 154 -0.11 26.53 25.64
CA THR A 154 -1.21 26.47 26.59
C THR A 154 -2.33 27.41 26.15
N LEU A 155 -3.52 27.22 26.72
CA LEU A 155 -4.67 28.11 26.50
C LEU A 155 -4.35 29.58 26.79
N ASP A 156 -3.55 29.87 27.81
CA ASP A 156 -3.19 31.25 28.17
C ASP A 156 -2.37 31.95 27.09
N ARG A 157 -1.47 31.23 26.42
CA ARG A 157 -0.67 31.78 25.31
C ARG A 157 -1.55 32.07 24.10
N VAL A 158 -2.46 31.14 23.79
CA VAL A 158 -3.46 31.33 22.73
C VAL A 158 -4.33 32.54 23.03
N ARG A 159 -4.84 32.68 24.26
CA ARG A 159 -5.65 33.84 24.68
C ARG A 159 -4.90 35.16 24.56
N VAL A 160 -3.68 35.25 25.09
CA VAL A 160 -2.87 36.49 24.96
C VAL A 160 -2.69 36.92 23.50
N LEU A 161 -2.45 35.96 22.60
CA LEU A 161 -2.31 36.26 21.18
C LEU A 161 -3.63 36.69 20.54
N LEU A 162 -4.74 36.01 20.84
CA LEU A 162 -6.07 36.36 20.33
C LEU A 162 -6.55 37.72 20.86
N ASP A 163 -6.36 38.00 22.15
CA ASP A 163 -6.69 39.28 22.79
C ASP A 163 -5.89 40.44 22.17
N ALA A 164 -4.69 40.17 21.68
CA ALA A 164 -3.84 41.12 20.95
C ALA A 164 -4.14 41.21 19.45
N GLY A 165 -5.21 40.58 18.95
CA GLY A 165 -5.65 40.66 17.56
C GLY A 165 -4.96 39.70 16.59
N ALA A 166 -4.45 38.56 17.10
CA ALA A 166 -4.00 37.48 16.21
C ALA A 166 -5.17 36.96 15.37
N ASP A 167 -5.00 36.90 14.04
CA ASP A 167 -6.00 36.35 13.13
C ASP A 167 -5.92 34.81 13.13
N PRO A 168 -6.97 34.10 13.60
CA PRO A 168 -6.98 32.64 13.66
C PRO A 168 -7.13 31.96 12.28
N ASN A 169 -7.22 32.74 11.20
CA ASN A 169 -7.47 32.24 9.84
C ASN A 169 -6.25 32.24 8.95
N ILE A 170 -5.09 32.70 9.42
CA ILE A 170 -3.87 32.74 8.61
C ILE A 170 -3.34 31.32 8.41
N PRO A 171 -3.28 30.79 7.17
CA PRO A 171 -2.77 29.47 6.91
C PRO A 171 -1.24 29.46 6.76
N ASP A 172 -0.62 28.37 7.15
CA ASP A 172 0.78 28.08 6.85
C ASP A 172 0.98 27.73 5.35
N GLU A 173 2.22 27.41 4.93
CA GLU A 173 2.52 27.01 3.54
C GLU A 173 1.82 25.71 3.10
N ARG A 174 1.31 24.91 4.04
CA ARG A 174 0.55 23.69 3.78
C ARG A 174 -0.96 23.93 3.79
N ALA A 175 -1.40 25.18 3.81
CA ALA A 175 -2.79 25.59 3.96
C ALA A 175 -3.41 25.28 5.34
N ASN A 176 -2.64 24.83 6.34
CA ASN A 176 -3.17 24.53 7.67
C ASN A 176 -3.35 25.83 8.47
N THR A 177 -4.59 26.08 8.91
CA THR A 177 -4.90 27.15 9.88
C THR A 177 -4.66 26.69 11.32
N PRO A 178 -4.53 27.61 12.30
CA PRO A 178 -4.54 27.26 13.72
C PRO A 178 -5.65 26.27 14.12
N LEU A 179 -6.87 26.42 13.59
CA LEU A 179 -7.96 25.49 13.86
C LEU A 179 -7.67 24.05 13.40
N ILE A 180 -7.08 23.86 12.20
CA ILE A 180 -6.69 22.53 11.70
C ILE A 180 -5.67 21.87 12.61
N TYR A 181 -4.65 22.61 13.05
CA TYR A 181 -3.67 22.12 14.02
C TYR A 181 -4.33 21.72 15.34
N GLY A 182 -5.24 22.56 15.82
CA GLY A 182 -5.97 22.31 17.06
C GLY A 182 -6.78 21.02 17.00
N CYS A 183 -7.49 20.78 15.90
CA CYS A 183 -8.34 19.61 15.70
C CYS A 183 -7.58 18.28 15.79
N ARG A 184 -6.25 18.32 15.72
CA ARG A 184 -5.39 17.14 15.82
C ARG A 184 -4.98 16.84 17.26
N PHE A 185 -4.49 17.84 18.00
CA PHE A 185 -3.84 17.61 19.31
C PHE A 185 -4.17 18.62 20.42
N ALA A 186 -4.68 19.82 20.09
CA ALA A 186 -4.87 20.85 21.11
C ALA A 186 -6.05 20.55 22.03
N GLU A 187 -6.04 21.02 23.27
CA GLU A 187 -7.16 20.86 24.19
C GLU A 187 -8.46 21.46 23.64
N ALA A 188 -9.59 20.89 24.03
CA ALA A 188 -10.93 21.37 23.67
C ALA A 188 -11.12 22.88 23.91
N ALA A 189 -10.54 23.40 24.99
CA ALA A 189 -10.60 24.82 25.33
C ALA A 189 -9.88 25.73 24.33
N ILE A 190 -8.78 25.26 23.71
CA ILE A 190 -8.06 26.01 22.67
C ILE A 190 -8.93 26.10 21.41
N ILE A 191 -9.61 25.01 21.03
CA ILE A 191 -10.55 25.02 19.90
C ILE A 191 -11.66 26.04 20.14
N ARG A 192 -12.25 26.02 21.33
CA ARG A 192 -13.28 26.99 21.72
C ARG A 192 -12.78 28.42 21.61
N ALA A 193 -11.60 28.73 22.15
CA ALA A 193 -11.01 30.06 22.07
C ALA A 193 -10.79 30.51 20.62
N LEU A 194 -10.34 29.61 19.72
CA LEU A 194 -10.18 29.92 18.30
C LEU A 194 -11.52 30.22 17.62
N LEU A 195 -12.55 29.41 17.90
CA LEU A 195 -13.89 29.60 17.34
C LEU A 195 -14.53 30.91 17.84
N ASP A 196 -14.42 31.20 19.14
CA ASP A 196 -14.90 32.45 19.75
C ASP A 196 -14.20 33.69 19.15
N ALA A 197 -12.93 33.55 18.75
CA ALA A 197 -12.17 34.58 18.06
C ALA A 197 -12.40 34.65 16.54
N GLY A 198 -13.40 33.94 16.01
CA GLY A 198 -13.77 34.02 14.60
C GLY A 198 -12.94 33.15 13.66
N ALA A 199 -12.38 32.04 14.15
CA ALA A 199 -11.83 31.01 13.27
C ALA A 199 -12.92 30.48 12.33
N LYS A 200 -12.63 30.47 11.03
CA LYS A 200 -13.46 29.82 10.01
C LYS A 200 -13.59 28.34 10.37
N VAL A 201 -14.82 27.85 10.37
CA VAL A 201 -15.19 26.52 10.86
C VAL A 201 -14.86 25.41 9.86
N GLU A 202 -14.83 25.75 8.57
CA GLU A 202 -14.50 24.82 7.48
C GLU A 202 -13.22 25.22 6.72
N PRO A 203 -12.07 25.37 7.41
CA PRO A 203 -10.81 25.53 6.70
C PRO A 203 -10.45 24.22 6.01
N VAL A 204 -9.82 24.32 4.84
CA VAL A 204 -9.26 23.18 4.12
C VAL A 204 -7.75 23.25 4.28
N GLY A 205 -7.18 22.27 4.97
CA GLY A 205 -5.75 22.15 5.23
C GLY A 205 -5.01 21.29 4.22
N GLU A 206 -3.84 20.80 4.63
CA GLU A 206 -2.95 19.99 3.81
C GLU A 206 -3.67 18.77 3.24
N GLY A 207 -3.44 18.52 1.95
CA GLY A 207 -4.04 17.37 1.27
C GLY A 207 -5.55 17.44 1.15
N GLY A 208 -6.18 18.60 1.36
CA GLY A 208 -7.60 18.83 1.16
C GLY A 208 -8.49 18.38 2.32
N LEU A 209 -8.00 18.34 3.56
CA LEU A 209 -8.76 17.88 4.74
C LEU A 209 -9.49 19.04 5.43
N THR A 210 -10.75 18.83 5.85
CA THR A 210 -11.49 19.79 6.68
C THR A 210 -11.17 19.61 8.17
N ALA A 211 -11.39 20.66 8.97
CA ALA A 211 -11.31 20.57 10.44
C ALA A 211 -12.18 19.44 11.02
N LEU A 212 -13.40 19.28 10.51
CA LEU A 212 -14.33 18.24 10.97
C LEU A 212 -13.83 16.82 10.65
N SER A 213 -13.36 16.57 9.42
CA SER A 213 -12.80 15.27 9.03
C SER A 213 -11.48 14.94 9.72
N MET A 214 -10.70 15.97 10.07
CA MET A 214 -9.52 15.84 10.92
C MET A 214 -9.90 15.41 12.34
N ALA A 215 -10.76 16.17 13.01
CA ALA A 215 -11.22 15.84 14.36
C ALA A 215 -11.87 14.45 14.43
N ALA A 216 -12.63 14.07 13.40
CA ALA A 216 -13.22 12.76 13.28
C ALA A 216 -12.16 11.64 13.19
N GLY A 217 -11.15 11.78 12.33
CA GLY A 217 -10.08 10.78 12.16
C GLY A 217 -9.20 10.58 13.40
N TRP A 218 -9.05 11.62 14.24
CA TRP A 218 -8.26 11.57 15.49
C TRP A 218 -9.09 11.21 16.73
N ASN A 219 -10.31 10.71 16.56
CA ASN A 219 -11.21 10.29 17.64
C ASN A 219 -11.49 11.39 18.68
N ARG A 220 -11.91 12.57 18.22
CA ARG A 220 -12.12 13.74 19.09
C ARG A 220 -13.60 14.15 19.16
N PRO A 221 -14.48 13.39 19.83
CA PRO A 221 -15.92 13.64 19.83
C PRO A 221 -16.30 15.03 20.37
N ASP A 222 -15.59 15.53 21.39
CA ASP A 222 -15.85 16.88 21.94
C ASP A 222 -15.53 17.98 20.92
N VAL A 223 -14.42 17.82 20.18
CA VAL A 223 -14.02 18.76 19.11
C VAL A 223 -14.97 18.69 17.93
N VAL A 224 -15.38 17.48 17.53
CA VAL A 224 -16.42 17.27 16.51
C VAL A 224 -17.70 17.99 16.92
N THR A 225 -18.13 17.83 18.18
CA THR A 225 -19.32 18.51 18.72
C THR A 225 -19.18 20.03 18.65
N MET A 226 -18.03 20.58 19.10
CA MET A 226 -17.78 22.03 19.04
C MET A 226 -17.77 22.59 17.62
N LEU A 227 -17.18 21.88 16.66
CA LEU A 227 -17.17 22.31 15.26
C LEU A 227 -18.58 22.31 14.66
N LEU A 228 -19.40 21.30 14.97
CA LEU A 228 -20.79 21.21 14.51
C LEU A 228 -21.66 22.28 15.16
N ASP A 229 -21.46 22.58 16.45
CA ASP A 229 -22.13 23.70 17.16
C ASP A 229 -21.75 25.06 16.56
N ALA A 230 -20.52 25.20 16.07
CA ALA A 230 -20.06 26.40 15.36
C ALA A 230 -20.56 26.47 13.90
N GLY A 231 -21.29 25.46 13.42
CA GLY A 231 -21.89 25.47 12.08
C GLY A 231 -21.08 24.75 11.00
N ALA A 232 -20.17 23.84 11.34
CA ALA A 232 -19.56 22.95 10.36
C ALA A 232 -20.65 22.10 9.67
N ASP A 233 -20.59 21.95 8.35
CA ASP A 233 -21.48 21.02 7.66
C ASP A 233 -21.04 19.58 7.95
N VAL A 234 -21.89 18.86 8.68
CA VAL A 234 -21.73 17.42 9.00
C VAL A 234 -21.57 16.55 7.74
N ASN A 235 -22.11 17.02 6.61
CA ASN A 235 -22.15 16.34 5.32
C ASN A 235 -21.07 16.85 4.34
N ALA A 236 -20.16 17.73 4.79
CA ALA A 236 -19.12 18.27 3.94
C ALA A 236 -18.22 17.17 3.38
N VAL A 237 -18.05 17.18 2.05
CA VAL A 237 -17.06 16.39 1.34
C VAL A 237 -15.90 17.31 1.00
N ALA A 238 -14.73 17.03 1.58
CA ALA A 238 -13.55 17.83 1.36
C ALA A 238 -13.02 17.64 -0.08
N PRO A 239 -12.21 18.57 -0.62
CA PRO A 239 -11.75 18.51 -2.02
C PRO A 239 -10.96 17.26 -2.41
N ASN A 240 -10.40 16.56 -1.41
CA ASN A 240 -9.71 15.28 -1.61
C ASN A 240 -10.64 14.05 -1.55
N GLY A 241 -11.93 14.29 -1.36
CA GLY A 241 -12.97 13.27 -1.29
C GLY A 241 -13.28 12.74 0.09
N ARG A 242 -12.56 13.21 1.11
CA ARG A 242 -12.72 12.74 2.48
C ARG A 242 -13.78 13.56 3.20
N CYS A 243 -14.58 12.87 4.02
CA CYS A 243 -15.61 13.46 4.85
C CYS A 243 -15.47 12.93 6.29
N ALA A 244 -16.20 13.53 7.22
CA ALA A 244 -16.09 13.19 8.64
C ALA A 244 -16.50 11.74 8.94
N PHE A 245 -17.61 11.27 8.36
CA PHE A 245 -18.06 9.90 8.60
C PHE A 245 -17.06 8.86 8.08
N LEU A 246 -16.50 9.07 6.88
CA LEU A 246 -15.57 8.11 6.29
C LEU A 246 -14.31 7.98 7.15
N ALA A 247 -13.79 9.09 7.68
CA ALA A 247 -12.68 9.08 8.60
C ALA A 247 -13.02 8.37 9.93
N ALA A 248 -14.19 8.63 10.52
CA ALA A 248 -14.63 7.96 11.74
C ALA A 248 -14.74 6.44 11.55
N ILE A 249 -15.34 6.00 10.44
CA ILE A 249 -15.57 4.59 10.14
C ILE A 249 -14.26 3.86 9.79
N GLU A 250 -13.42 4.47 8.96
CA GLU A 250 -12.12 3.91 8.57
C GLU A 250 -11.26 3.56 9.79
N PHE A 251 -11.27 4.42 10.82
CA PHE A 251 -10.50 4.20 12.06
C PHE A 251 -11.29 3.56 13.21
N GLY A 252 -12.61 3.32 13.07
CA GLY A 252 -13.42 2.64 14.06
C GLY A 252 -13.80 3.50 15.28
N HIS A 253 -14.06 4.79 15.07
CA HIS A 253 -14.42 5.73 16.13
C HIS A 253 -15.94 5.82 16.32
N ASP A 254 -16.54 4.84 17.01
CA ASP A 254 -18.00 4.71 17.19
C ASP A 254 -18.63 5.97 17.77
N ARG A 255 -18.02 6.51 18.84
CA ARG A 255 -18.54 7.71 19.51
C ARG A 255 -18.56 8.93 18.60
N VAL A 256 -17.61 9.05 17.67
CA VAL A 256 -17.61 10.12 16.67
C VAL A 256 -18.74 9.91 15.68
N LEU A 257 -18.95 8.69 15.19
CA LEU A 257 -20.06 8.39 14.29
C LEU A 257 -21.41 8.70 14.94
N ASP A 258 -21.60 8.34 16.21
CA ASP A 258 -22.81 8.67 16.98
C ASP A 258 -23.09 10.18 17.00
N VAL A 259 -22.07 10.99 17.30
CA VAL A 259 -22.19 12.46 17.29
C VAL A 259 -22.55 12.96 15.90
N LEU A 260 -21.91 12.46 14.83
CA LEU A 260 -22.24 12.86 13.47
C LEU A 260 -23.71 12.52 13.12
N LEU A 261 -24.19 11.34 13.52
CA LEU A 261 -25.56 10.89 13.32
C LEU A 261 -26.58 11.74 14.10
N GLU A 262 -26.28 12.08 15.37
CA GLU A 262 -27.09 12.97 16.20
C GLU A 262 -27.19 14.39 15.61
N ARG A 263 -26.15 14.82 14.89
CA ARG A 263 -26.06 16.15 14.26
C ARG A 263 -26.51 16.18 12.80
N GLY A 264 -27.18 15.14 12.32
CA GLY A 264 -27.83 15.15 11.01
C GLY A 264 -26.97 14.67 9.83
N LEU A 265 -25.99 13.79 10.09
CA LEU A 265 -25.30 13.06 9.03
C LEU A 265 -26.33 12.31 8.16
N LYS A 266 -26.26 12.53 6.85
CA LYS A 266 -27.10 11.84 5.86
C LYS A 266 -26.62 10.40 5.69
N LEU A 267 -27.48 9.45 6.06
CA LEU A 267 -27.18 8.01 6.04
C LEU A 267 -26.86 7.46 4.65
N ASP A 268 -27.44 8.06 3.61
CA ASP A 268 -27.37 7.59 2.22
C ASP A 268 -26.55 8.52 1.32
N GLN A 269 -25.74 9.41 1.91
CA GLN A 269 -24.82 10.24 1.15
C GLN A 269 -23.59 9.44 0.73
N PHE A 270 -23.17 9.64 -0.51
CA PHE A 270 -21.90 9.12 -1.01
C PHE A 270 -20.73 10.07 -0.67
N ALA A 271 -19.64 9.49 -0.19
CA ALA A 271 -18.30 10.09 -0.28
C ALA A 271 -17.82 10.09 -1.75
N GLN A 272 -16.71 10.77 -2.03
CA GLN A 272 -16.19 10.86 -3.41
C GLN A 272 -15.75 9.49 -3.97
N ASP A 273 -15.32 8.57 -3.12
CA ASP A 273 -14.99 7.18 -3.48
C ASP A 273 -16.21 6.25 -3.51
N GLU A 274 -17.40 6.84 -3.51
CA GLU A 274 -18.70 6.19 -3.66
C GLU A 274 -19.11 5.28 -2.49
N PHE A 275 -18.51 5.47 -1.30
CA PHE A 275 -19.02 4.84 -0.09
C PHE A 275 -20.15 5.64 0.53
N THR A 276 -21.21 4.95 0.94
CA THR A 276 -22.12 5.45 1.98
C THR A 276 -21.53 5.14 3.35
N PRO A 277 -22.01 5.75 4.44
CA PRO A 277 -21.71 5.29 5.79
C PRO A 277 -21.85 3.77 5.96
N LEU A 278 -22.95 3.18 5.48
CA LEU A 278 -23.19 1.74 5.62
C LEU A 278 -22.21 0.89 4.81
N SER A 279 -21.93 1.25 3.55
CA SER A 279 -21.00 0.47 2.73
C SER A 279 -19.54 0.65 3.16
N ALA A 280 -19.17 1.81 3.72
CA ALA A 280 -17.87 1.99 4.37
C ALA A 280 -17.74 1.09 5.61
N ALA A 281 -18.73 1.13 6.52
CA ALA A 281 -18.71 0.31 7.74
C ALA A 281 -18.63 -1.17 7.40
N ALA A 282 -19.35 -1.59 6.35
CA ALA A 282 -19.31 -2.94 5.84
C ALA A 282 -17.95 -3.33 5.25
N PHE A 283 -17.30 -2.45 4.48
CA PHE A 283 -15.98 -2.70 3.90
C PHE A 283 -14.87 -2.82 4.96
N PHE A 284 -14.90 -1.94 5.97
CA PHE A 284 -13.87 -1.87 7.01
C PHE A 284 -14.10 -2.84 8.18
N GLY A 285 -15.20 -3.60 8.20
CA GLY A 285 -15.45 -4.59 9.26
C GLY A 285 -15.88 -3.94 10.58
N ARG A 286 -16.74 -2.93 10.53
CA ARG A 286 -17.21 -2.19 11.71
C ARG A 286 -18.60 -2.68 12.15
N ASP A 287 -18.65 -3.81 12.84
CA ASP A 287 -19.91 -4.47 13.22
C ASP A 287 -20.87 -3.56 14.00
N GLU A 288 -20.38 -2.88 15.03
CA GLU A 288 -21.19 -1.96 15.86
C GLU A 288 -21.72 -0.77 15.06
N MET A 289 -20.91 -0.24 14.14
CA MET A 289 -21.32 0.86 13.25
C MET A 289 -22.34 0.40 12.22
N VAL A 290 -22.19 -0.81 11.66
CA VAL A 290 -23.19 -1.40 10.76
C VAL A 290 -24.52 -1.54 11.49
N GLU A 291 -24.52 -2.09 12.70
CA GLU A 291 -25.74 -2.24 13.49
C GLU A 291 -26.40 -0.88 13.79
N THR A 292 -25.59 0.11 14.18
CA THR A 292 -26.09 1.47 14.46
C THR A 292 -26.70 2.11 13.21
N LEU A 293 -26.03 2.01 12.06
CA LEU A 293 -26.51 2.58 10.80
C LEU A 293 -27.80 1.90 10.30
N LEU A 294 -27.89 0.57 10.40
CA LEU A 294 -29.11 -0.18 10.07
C LEU A 294 -30.27 0.21 11.00
N ARG A 295 -30.02 0.32 12.31
CA ARG A 295 -31.04 0.75 13.30
C ARG A 295 -31.55 2.17 13.02
N ARG A 296 -30.71 3.04 12.47
CA ARG A 296 -31.06 4.41 12.07
C ARG A 296 -31.75 4.48 10.69
N GLY A 297 -31.90 3.34 9.99
CA GLY A 297 -32.63 3.26 8.72
C GLY A 297 -31.79 3.54 7.48
N ALA A 298 -30.47 3.28 7.51
CA ALA A 298 -29.64 3.38 6.31
C ALA A 298 -30.14 2.44 5.21
N ASN A 299 -30.16 2.91 3.96
CA ASN A 299 -30.67 2.12 2.84
C ASN A 299 -29.70 1.00 2.46
N VAL A 300 -30.01 -0.22 2.88
CA VAL A 300 -29.23 -1.43 2.61
C VAL A 300 -29.11 -1.77 1.11
N THR A 301 -30.09 -1.34 0.31
CA THR A 301 -30.16 -1.63 -1.14
C THR A 301 -29.51 -0.54 -1.99
N LEU A 302 -29.05 0.55 -1.37
CA LEU A 302 -28.48 1.67 -2.11
C LEU A 302 -27.26 1.21 -2.91
N THR A 303 -27.26 1.59 -4.18
CA THR A 303 -26.24 1.21 -5.15
C THR A 303 -25.52 2.47 -5.61
N SER A 304 -24.19 2.44 -5.58
CA SER A 304 -23.38 3.55 -6.10
C SER A 304 -23.43 3.63 -7.64
N PRO A 305 -22.98 4.74 -8.25
CA PRO A 305 -22.86 4.85 -9.70
C PRO A 305 -22.07 3.70 -10.35
N THR A 306 -21.04 3.17 -9.67
CA THR A 306 -20.26 1.98 -10.10
C THR A 306 -20.85 0.65 -9.63
N GLY A 307 -22.11 0.61 -9.20
CA GLY A 307 -22.80 -0.63 -8.84
C GLY A 307 -22.42 -1.20 -7.47
N ARG A 308 -21.75 -0.44 -6.60
CA ARG A 308 -21.35 -0.94 -5.27
C ARG A 308 -22.50 -0.86 -4.28
N THR A 309 -22.76 -1.96 -3.58
CA THR A 309 -23.70 -2.04 -2.45
C THR A 309 -22.96 -2.33 -1.15
N ALA A 310 -23.64 -2.17 0.00
CA ALA A 310 -23.07 -2.55 1.29
C ALA A 310 -22.71 -4.05 1.36
N LEU A 311 -23.52 -4.93 0.76
CA LEU A 311 -23.24 -6.36 0.73
C LEU A 311 -21.97 -6.67 -0.08
N LEU A 312 -21.82 -6.06 -1.27
CA LEU A 312 -20.60 -6.25 -2.06
C LEU A 312 -19.36 -5.74 -1.31
N ALA A 313 -19.49 -4.63 -0.59
CA ALA A 313 -18.44 -4.09 0.26
C ALA A 313 -18.04 -5.06 1.39
N ALA A 314 -19.01 -5.66 2.09
CA ALA A 314 -18.77 -6.67 3.12
C ALA A 314 -18.05 -7.91 2.57
N VAL A 315 -18.49 -8.39 1.39
CA VAL A 315 -17.88 -9.54 0.71
C VAL A 315 -16.45 -9.26 0.27
N MET A 316 -16.19 -8.07 -0.29
CA MET A 316 -14.83 -7.63 -0.62
C MET A 316 -13.93 -7.48 0.61
N GLY A 317 -14.49 -7.06 1.74
CA GLY A 317 -13.78 -6.99 3.02
C GLY A 317 -13.60 -8.35 3.71
N GLY A 318 -14.31 -9.39 3.27
CA GLY A 318 -14.30 -10.72 3.90
C GLY A 318 -15.09 -10.82 5.20
N HIS A 319 -16.00 -9.87 5.48
CA HIS A 319 -16.68 -9.76 6.77
C HIS A 319 -17.99 -10.57 6.78
N MET A 320 -17.89 -11.83 7.22
CA MET A 320 -18.99 -12.81 7.22
C MET A 320 -20.24 -12.36 7.99
N ASP A 321 -20.06 -11.92 9.23
CA ASP A 321 -21.18 -11.58 10.11
C ASP A 321 -21.91 -10.33 9.64
N ILE A 322 -21.15 -9.34 9.13
CA ILE A 322 -21.71 -8.17 8.46
C ILE A 322 -22.48 -8.58 7.20
N ALA A 323 -21.93 -9.43 6.34
CA ALA A 323 -22.62 -9.89 5.13
C ALA A 323 -23.95 -10.57 5.47
N ARG A 324 -23.95 -11.46 6.48
CA ARG A 324 -25.17 -12.11 6.98
C ARG A 324 -26.20 -11.09 7.44
N ARG A 325 -25.79 -10.14 8.30
CA ARG A 325 -26.67 -9.11 8.85
C ARG A 325 -27.26 -8.21 7.76
N LEU A 326 -26.48 -7.88 6.73
CA LEU A 326 -26.96 -7.10 5.59
C LEU A 326 -27.99 -7.89 4.77
N ILE A 327 -27.78 -9.19 4.53
CA ILE A 327 -28.75 -10.05 3.84
C ILE A 327 -30.05 -10.14 4.65
N GLU A 328 -29.96 -10.36 5.96
CA GLU A 328 -31.11 -10.37 6.88
C GLU A 328 -31.85 -9.03 6.91
N ALA A 329 -31.13 -7.92 6.73
CA ALA A 329 -31.70 -6.58 6.60
C ALA A 329 -32.31 -6.29 5.21
N GLY A 330 -32.25 -7.23 4.26
CA GLY A 330 -32.85 -7.10 2.93
C GLY A 330 -31.90 -6.63 1.82
N ALA A 331 -30.58 -6.81 1.98
CA ALA A 331 -29.63 -6.55 0.90
C ALA A 331 -29.93 -7.40 -0.34
N VAL A 332 -29.74 -6.81 -1.52
CA VAL A 332 -29.88 -7.52 -2.80
C VAL A 332 -28.68 -8.45 -2.98
N VAL A 333 -28.91 -9.75 -2.80
CA VAL A 333 -27.88 -10.81 -2.88
C VAL A 333 -27.17 -10.83 -4.23
N ASP A 334 -27.90 -10.58 -5.33
CA ASP A 334 -27.37 -10.56 -6.69
C ASP A 334 -27.09 -9.14 -7.22
N ALA A 335 -26.81 -8.19 -6.33
CA ALA A 335 -26.38 -6.86 -6.72
C ALA A 335 -25.17 -6.93 -7.67
N ARG A 336 -25.11 -6.00 -8.64
CA ARG A 336 -24.12 -6.07 -9.71
C ARG A 336 -23.21 -4.86 -9.67
N SER A 337 -21.90 -5.11 -9.65
CA SER A 337 -20.89 -4.05 -9.84
C SER A 337 -20.96 -3.46 -11.25
N GLU A 338 -20.17 -2.42 -11.51
CA GLU A 338 -20.01 -1.83 -12.84
C GLU A 338 -19.65 -2.88 -13.90
N GLN A 339 -18.76 -3.83 -13.57
CA GLN A 339 -18.39 -4.91 -14.49
C GLN A 339 -19.43 -6.04 -14.56
N GLY A 340 -20.53 -5.90 -13.83
CA GLY A 340 -21.58 -6.88 -13.72
C GLY A 340 -21.25 -8.05 -12.78
N ALA A 341 -20.22 -7.93 -11.95
CA ALA A 341 -19.86 -8.99 -11.00
C ALA A 341 -20.85 -9.01 -9.83
N THR A 342 -21.25 -10.21 -9.39
CA THR A 342 -22.12 -10.42 -8.22
C THR A 342 -21.30 -10.69 -6.94
N PRO A 343 -21.87 -10.51 -5.74
CA PRO A 343 -21.24 -10.92 -4.49
C PRO A 343 -20.74 -12.38 -4.52
N LEU A 344 -21.50 -13.29 -5.13
CA LEU A 344 -21.08 -14.70 -5.25
C LEU A 344 -19.81 -14.86 -6.09
N MET A 345 -19.69 -14.15 -7.21
CA MET A 345 -18.45 -14.17 -8.02
C MET A 345 -17.24 -13.68 -7.22
N GLN A 346 -17.40 -12.59 -6.46
CA GLN A 346 -16.34 -12.04 -5.62
C GLN A 346 -15.93 -13.04 -4.51
N ALA A 347 -16.91 -13.62 -3.82
CA ALA A 347 -16.66 -14.63 -2.78
C ALA A 347 -15.97 -15.88 -3.35
N CYS A 348 -16.33 -16.31 -4.55
CA CYS A 348 -15.68 -17.43 -5.22
C CYS A 348 -14.20 -17.16 -5.53
N GLY A 349 -13.88 -15.97 -6.06
CA GLY A 349 -12.52 -15.62 -6.46
C GLY A 349 -11.56 -15.29 -5.30
N GLU A 350 -12.04 -14.59 -4.28
CA GLU A 350 -11.19 -14.03 -3.20
C GLU A 350 -11.67 -14.34 -1.77
N GLY A 351 -12.91 -14.80 -1.60
CA GLY A 351 -13.52 -15.05 -0.28
C GLY A 351 -13.33 -16.48 0.24
N SER A 352 -13.97 -16.80 1.36
CA SER A 352 -13.97 -18.14 1.95
C SER A 352 -15.14 -19.00 1.45
N ILE A 353 -15.06 -20.32 1.67
CA ILE A 353 -16.18 -21.24 1.36
C ILE A 353 -17.43 -20.91 2.19
N GLU A 354 -17.28 -20.39 3.41
CA GLU A 354 -18.39 -19.98 4.26
C GLU A 354 -19.15 -18.80 3.65
N MET A 355 -18.46 -17.84 3.03
CA MET A 355 -19.11 -16.73 2.32
C MET A 355 -19.89 -17.22 1.11
N VAL A 356 -19.34 -18.19 0.38
CA VAL A 356 -20.01 -18.84 -0.75
C VAL A 356 -21.27 -19.56 -0.27
N ASN A 357 -21.18 -20.33 0.82
CA ASN A 357 -22.34 -21.01 1.42
C ASN A 357 -23.42 -20.01 1.82
N LEU A 358 -23.07 -18.95 2.55
CA LEU A 358 -24.00 -17.91 2.97
C LEU A 358 -24.76 -17.33 1.76
N LEU A 359 -24.05 -16.93 0.71
CA LEU A 359 -24.69 -16.33 -0.46
C LEU A 359 -25.60 -17.32 -1.20
N LEU A 360 -25.17 -18.57 -1.37
CA LEU A 360 -25.98 -19.60 -2.03
C LEU A 360 -27.22 -20.00 -1.21
N ASP A 361 -27.08 -20.11 0.11
CA ASP A 361 -28.17 -20.43 1.03
C ASP A 361 -29.24 -19.32 1.03
N HIS A 362 -28.85 -18.08 0.69
CA HIS A 362 -29.74 -16.94 0.50
C HIS A 362 -30.11 -16.67 -0.99
N GLY A 363 -29.94 -17.66 -1.86
CA GLY A 363 -30.50 -17.64 -3.22
C GLY A 363 -29.67 -16.90 -4.27
N ALA A 364 -28.37 -16.69 -4.04
CA ALA A 364 -27.49 -16.11 -5.05
C ALA A 364 -27.54 -16.90 -6.38
N ALA A 365 -27.60 -16.18 -7.49
CA ALA A 365 -27.65 -16.77 -8.82
C ALA A 365 -26.31 -17.45 -9.19
N VAL A 366 -26.25 -18.77 -9.01
CA VAL A 366 -25.07 -19.62 -9.23
C VAL A 366 -24.48 -19.52 -10.65
N ASN A 367 -25.33 -19.23 -11.65
CA ASN A 367 -24.96 -19.12 -13.07
C ASN A 367 -24.99 -17.67 -13.59
N ALA A 368 -24.97 -16.68 -12.69
CA ALA A 368 -24.88 -15.28 -13.11
C ALA A 368 -23.63 -15.07 -13.99
N ARG A 369 -23.74 -14.16 -14.96
CA ARG A 369 -22.68 -13.81 -15.90
C ARG A 369 -22.34 -12.34 -15.81
N ASP A 370 -21.08 -11.98 -15.69
CA ASP A 370 -20.60 -10.59 -15.76
C ASP A 370 -20.50 -10.08 -17.21
N ARG A 371 -19.98 -8.87 -17.43
CA ARG A 371 -19.81 -8.28 -18.78
C ARG A 371 -18.87 -9.08 -19.69
N PHE A 372 -17.96 -9.88 -19.12
CA PHE A 372 -17.07 -10.76 -19.86
C PHE A 372 -17.66 -12.16 -20.05
N GLY A 373 -18.87 -12.40 -19.54
CA GLY A 373 -19.50 -13.71 -19.49
C GLY A 373 -18.88 -14.63 -18.44
N SER A 374 -18.01 -14.12 -17.56
CA SER A 374 -17.46 -14.85 -16.43
C SER A 374 -18.56 -15.15 -15.41
N MET A 375 -18.41 -16.26 -14.69
CA MET A 375 -19.43 -16.80 -13.79
C MET A 375 -18.78 -17.33 -12.51
N PRO A 376 -19.53 -17.53 -11.41
CA PRO A 376 -18.99 -17.97 -10.13
C PRO A 376 -18.07 -19.18 -10.21
N LEU A 377 -18.40 -20.18 -11.03
CA LEU A 377 -17.58 -21.38 -11.22
C LEU A 377 -16.20 -21.10 -11.81
N LEU A 378 -16.09 -20.15 -12.76
CA LEU A 378 -14.80 -19.74 -13.33
C LEU A 378 -13.95 -19.00 -12.28
N ALA A 379 -14.58 -18.13 -11.48
CA ALA A 379 -13.91 -17.43 -10.39
C ALA A 379 -13.40 -18.41 -9.32
N ALA A 380 -14.22 -19.39 -8.92
CA ALA A 380 -13.84 -20.43 -7.96
C ALA A 380 -12.67 -21.29 -8.47
N ALA A 381 -12.66 -21.62 -9.76
CA ALA A 381 -11.59 -22.39 -10.38
C ALA A 381 -10.24 -21.64 -10.39
N GLY A 382 -10.27 -20.32 -10.51
CA GLY A 382 -9.08 -19.45 -10.42
C GLY A 382 -8.67 -19.07 -9.00
N SER A 383 -9.49 -19.37 -7.98
CA SER A 383 -9.25 -19.00 -6.59
C SER A 383 -7.96 -19.64 -6.05
N PRO A 384 -7.19 -18.95 -5.18
CA PRO A 384 -6.03 -19.54 -4.51
C PRO A 384 -6.42 -20.43 -3.32
N THR A 385 -7.63 -20.27 -2.77
CA THR A 385 -8.10 -20.95 -1.55
C THR A 385 -9.42 -21.68 -1.77
N ASP A 386 -9.57 -22.82 -1.11
CA ASP A 386 -10.79 -23.64 -1.04
C ASP A 386 -11.43 -23.99 -2.39
N SER A 387 -10.69 -23.93 -3.49
CA SER A 387 -11.24 -23.99 -4.84
C SER A 387 -11.98 -25.30 -5.10
N GLY A 388 -11.45 -26.42 -4.61
CA GLY A 388 -12.14 -27.71 -4.69
C GLY A 388 -13.49 -27.71 -3.96
N ALA A 389 -13.53 -27.19 -2.73
CA ALA A 389 -14.77 -27.11 -1.95
C ALA A 389 -15.77 -26.14 -2.57
N LYS A 390 -15.31 -24.97 -3.03
CA LYS A 390 -16.13 -23.98 -3.75
C LYS A 390 -16.73 -24.56 -5.02
N ILE A 391 -15.93 -25.28 -5.82
CA ILE A 391 -16.40 -25.95 -7.04
C ILE A 391 -17.47 -26.98 -6.72
N VAL A 392 -17.22 -27.87 -5.75
CA VAL A 392 -18.20 -28.89 -5.34
C VAL A 392 -19.52 -28.24 -4.91
N ARG A 393 -19.44 -27.25 -4.02
CA ARG A 393 -20.63 -26.55 -3.51
C ARG A 393 -21.42 -25.82 -4.60
N LEU A 394 -20.73 -25.20 -5.56
CA LEU A 394 -21.36 -24.54 -6.70
C LEU A 394 -22.07 -25.55 -7.61
N LEU A 395 -21.45 -26.71 -7.87
CA LEU A 395 -22.08 -27.77 -8.66
C LEU A 395 -23.30 -28.37 -7.96
N GLU A 396 -23.24 -28.57 -6.64
CA GLU A 396 -24.40 -28.95 -5.83
C GLU A 396 -25.53 -27.91 -5.90
N ALA A 397 -25.19 -26.63 -6.02
CA ALA A 397 -26.15 -25.54 -6.23
C ALA A 397 -26.67 -25.42 -7.68
N GLY A 398 -26.23 -26.28 -8.60
CA GLY A 398 -26.66 -26.27 -9.99
C GLY A 398 -25.82 -25.37 -10.92
N ALA A 399 -24.55 -25.12 -10.59
CA ALA A 399 -23.63 -24.47 -11.52
C ALA A 399 -23.48 -25.28 -12.82
N ASP A 400 -23.53 -24.61 -13.96
CA ASP A 400 -23.27 -25.23 -15.25
C ASP A 400 -21.77 -25.49 -15.44
N LEU A 401 -21.38 -26.76 -15.33
CA LEU A 401 -20.00 -27.22 -15.48
C LEU A 401 -19.38 -26.85 -16.84
N ASN A 402 -20.21 -26.81 -17.89
CA ASN A 402 -19.78 -26.63 -19.28
C ASN A 402 -19.91 -25.19 -19.76
N ALA A 403 -20.43 -24.29 -18.92
CA ALA A 403 -20.58 -22.91 -19.29
C ALA A 403 -19.23 -22.23 -19.50
N VAL A 404 -19.16 -21.44 -20.57
CA VAL A 404 -17.98 -20.71 -20.99
C VAL A 404 -18.24 -19.21 -21.02
N ASN A 405 -17.19 -18.41 -20.85
CA ASN A 405 -17.26 -16.95 -20.99
C ASN A 405 -17.30 -16.51 -22.46
N THR A 406 -17.26 -15.19 -22.71
CA THR A 406 -17.27 -14.62 -24.08
C THR A 406 -16.07 -15.02 -24.94
N SER A 407 -14.98 -15.50 -24.33
CA SER A 407 -13.81 -16.05 -25.02
C SER A 407 -13.84 -17.57 -25.18
N ARG A 408 -14.99 -18.21 -24.93
CA ARG A 408 -15.15 -19.68 -24.88
C ARG A 408 -14.27 -20.37 -23.82
N GLN A 409 -13.86 -19.66 -22.78
CA GLN A 409 -13.10 -20.23 -21.67
C GLN A 409 -14.07 -20.74 -20.60
N GLY A 410 -13.97 -22.02 -20.24
CA GLY A 410 -14.64 -22.62 -19.08
C GLY A 410 -13.76 -22.70 -17.82
N ALA A 411 -14.30 -23.27 -16.74
CA ALA A 411 -13.63 -23.37 -15.44
C ALA A 411 -12.25 -24.05 -15.51
N VAL A 412 -12.10 -25.06 -16.37
CA VAL A 412 -10.82 -25.78 -16.58
C VAL A 412 -9.70 -24.86 -17.07
N HIS A 413 -10.01 -23.85 -17.89
CA HIS A 413 -9.02 -22.89 -18.39
C HIS A 413 -8.57 -21.94 -17.27
N ALA A 414 -9.51 -21.50 -16.42
CA ALA A 414 -9.20 -20.67 -15.25
C ALA A 414 -8.34 -21.41 -14.21
N ALA A 415 -8.66 -22.69 -13.95
CA ALA A 415 -7.86 -23.55 -13.07
C ALA A 415 -6.44 -23.77 -13.62
N ALA A 416 -6.30 -23.97 -14.94
CA ALA A 416 -5.00 -24.13 -15.57
C ALA A 416 -4.17 -22.84 -15.55
N TRP A 417 -4.77 -21.69 -15.86
CA TRP A 417 -4.09 -20.39 -15.81
C TRP A 417 -3.56 -20.04 -14.43
N SER A 418 -4.32 -20.38 -13.38
CA SER A 418 -3.93 -20.17 -11.97
C SER A 418 -3.02 -21.28 -11.42
N GLY A 419 -2.84 -22.38 -12.15
CA GLY A 419 -2.06 -23.53 -11.69
C GLY A 419 -2.75 -24.33 -10.57
N ASN A 420 -4.06 -24.16 -10.41
CA ASN A 420 -4.80 -24.76 -9.32
C ASN A 420 -5.10 -26.24 -9.58
N VAL A 421 -4.20 -27.10 -9.13
CA VAL A 421 -4.30 -28.55 -9.26
C VAL A 421 -5.53 -29.11 -8.55
N GLU A 422 -5.92 -28.57 -7.40
CA GLU A 422 -7.11 -29.05 -6.68
C GLU A 422 -8.41 -28.71 -7.42
N ALA A 423 -8.49 -27.53 -8.03
CA ALA A 423 -9.59 -27.17 -8.93
C ALA A 423 -9.63 -28.08 -10.15
N LEU A 424 -8.48 -28.35 -10.80
CA LEU A 424 -8.40 -29.27 -11.93
C LEU A 424 -8.89 -30.68 -11.56
N LYS A 425 -8.49 -31.21 -10.40
CA LYS A 425 -8.97 -32.50 -9.88
C LYS A 425 -10.46 -32.49 -9.60
N ALA A 426 -10.99 -31.44 -8.97
CA ALA A 426 -12.41 -31.33 -8.66
C ALA A 426 -13.26 -31.28 -9.94
N LEU A 427 -12.85 -30.47 -10.91
CA LEU A 427 -13.51 -30.37 -12.22
C LEU A 427 -13.43 -31.70 -12.99
N ALA A 428 -12.28 -32.37 -13.00
CA ALA A 428 -12.13 -33.68 -13.64
C ALA A 428 -13.04 -34.74 -13.01
N ARG A 429 -13.14 -34.78 -11.67
CA ARG A 429 -14.07 -35.67 -10.95
C ARG A 429 -15.54 -35.36 -11.27
N ALA A 430 -15.87 -34.09 -11.51
CA ALA A 430 -17.20 -33.68 -11.94
C ALA A 430 -17.48 -33.96 -13.44
N GLY A 431 -16.50 -34.46 -14.20
CA GLY A 431 -16.66 -34.78 -15.61
C GLY A 431 -16.39 -33.61 -16.57
N ALA A 432 -15.65 -32.59 -16.14
CA ALA A 432 -15.28 -31.49 -17.02
C ALA A 432 -14.34 -31.98 -18.14
N ASP A 433 -14.55 -31.45 -19.34
CA ASP A 433 -13.67 -31.72 -20.48
C ASP A 433 -12.31 -31.01 -20.31
N LEU A 434 -11.27 -31.76 -19.94
CA LEU A 434 -9.90 -31.25 -19.85
C LEU A 434 -9.27 -30.99 -21.22
N ALA A 435 -9.85 -31.51 -22.30
CA ALA A 435 -9.45 -31.23 -23.68
C ALA A 435 -10.25 -30.06 -24.29
N ALA A 436 -10.96 -29.28 -23.49
CA ALA A 436 -11.66 -28.09 -23.96
C ALA A 436 -10.70 -27.08 -24.63
N ARG A 437 -11.26 -26.26 -25.52
CA ARG A 437 -10.56 -25.21 -26.26
C ARG A 437 -11.33 -23.90 -26.19
N ASP A 438 -10.59 -22.81 -26.06
CA ASP A 438 -11.15 -21.46 -26.15
C ASP A 438 -11.31 -20.99 -27.61
N LYS A 439 -11.69 -19.72 -27.79
CA LYS A 439 -11.94 -19.14 -29.12
C LYS A 439 -10.72 -19.05 -30.03
N THR A 440 -9.50 -19.19 -29.50
CA THR A 440 -8.23 -19.13 -30.24
C THR A 440 -7.55 -20.50 -30.36
N GLY A 441 -8.27 -21.57 -30.00
CA GLY A 441 -7.72 -22.93 -29.99
C GLY A 441 -6.76 -23.17 -28.82
N TYR A 442 -6.69 -22.28 -27.82
CA TYR A 442 -5.91 -22.56 -26.62
C TYR A 442 -6.64 -23.60 -25.77
N GLY A 443 -5.97 -24.72 -25.54
CA GLY A 443 -6.41 -25.77 -24.62
C GLY A 443 -5.93 -25.58 -23.18
N VAL A 444 -6.45 -26.40 -22.27
CA VAL A 444 -6.12 -26.35 -20.84
C VAL A 444 -4.61 -26.47 -20.59
N LEU A 445 -3.92 -27.35 -21.32
CA LEU A 445 -2.45 -27.49 -21.22
C LEU A 445 -1.70 -26.24 -21.69
N HIS A 446 -2.20 -25.53 -22.72
CA HIS A 446 -1.61 -24.28 -23.20
C HIS A 446 -1.71 -23.17 -22.15
N TRP A 447 -2.85 -23.05 -21.46
CA TRP A 447 -3.03 -22.09 -20.35
C TRP A 447 -2.13 -22.40 -19.15
N ALA A 448 -1.96 -23.69 -18.79
CA ALA A 448 -1.03 -24.11 -17.75
C ALA A 448 0.44 -23.82 -18.12
N SER A 449 0.82 -24.05 -19.38
CA SER A 449 2.14 -23.72 -19.92
C SER A 449 2.42 -22.22 -19.96
N HIS A 450 1.42 -21.41 -20.30
CA HIS A 450 1.54 -19.95 -20.27
C HIS A 450 1.79 -19.42 -18.85
N GLY A 451 1.05 -19.94 -17.87
CA GLY A 451 1.21 -19.60 -16.45
C GLY A 451 2.51 -20.15 -15.85
N GLY A 452 3.09 -21.19 -16.45
CA GLY A 452 4.32 -21.84 -15.99
C GLY A 452 4.10 -22.86 -14.87
N HIS A 453 2.90 -23.41 -14.76
CA HIS A 453 2.48 -24.22 -13.61
C HIS A 453 2.88 -25.68 -13.77
N ALA A 454 4.16 -25.98 -13.51
CA ALA A 454 4.75 -27.31 -13.71
C ALA A 454 3.98 -28.46 -13.06
N THR A 455 3.42 -28.26 -11.86
CA THR A 455 2.60 -29.28 -11.17
C THR A 455 1.25 -29.53 -11.84
N ALA A 456 0.59 -28.47 -12.31
CA ALA A 456 -0.64 -28.57 -13.10
C ALA A 456 -0.37 -29.28 -14.43
N ILE A 457 0.73 -28.94 -15.12
CA ILE A 457 1.15 -29.60 -16.35
C ILE A 457 1.36 -31.10 -16.13
N LYS A 458 2.09 -31.51 -15.07
CA LYS A 458 2.27 -32.93 -14.72
C LYS A 458 0.94 -33.64 -14.50
N HIS A 459 0.03 -33.00 -13.76
CA HIS A 459 -1.29 -33.58 -13.48
C HIS A 459 -2.12 -33.74 -14.75
N LEU A 460 -2.12 -32.71 -15.61
CA LEU A 460 -2.84 -32.71 -16.88
C LEU A 460 -2.30 -33.77 -17.83
N LEU A 461 -0.98 -33.89 -17.99
CA LEU A 461 -0.37 -34.88 -18.88
C LEU A 461 -0.59 -36.33 -18.42
N ALA A 462 -0.79 -36.56 -17.12
CA ALA A 462 -1.19 -37.87 -16.62
C ALA A 462 -2.62 -38.26 -17.06
N ALA A 463 -3.49 -37.28 -17.29
CA ALA A 463 -4.88 -37.50 -17.71
C ALA A 463 -5.08 -37.38 -19.23
N MET A 464 -4.29 -36.56 -19.92
CA MET A 464 -4.46 -36.23 -21.35
C MET A 464 -3.11 -36.15 -22.07
N LYS A 465 -2.43 -37.29 -22.21
CA LYS A 465 -1.11 -37.35 -22.88
C LYS A 465 -1.16 -36.91 -24.35
N ASP A 466 -2.26 -37.17 -25.05
CA ASP A 466 -2.45 -36.83 -26.46
C ASP A 466 -2.49 -35.31 -26.72
N GLU A 467 -2.58 -34.49 -25.67
CA GLU A 467 -2.58 -33.03 -25.75
C GLU A 467 -1.18 -32.40 -25.75
N LEU A 468 -0.13 -33.19 -25.52
CA LEU A 468 1.25 -32.70 -25.40
C LEU A 468 1.73 -31.89 -26.62
N GLU A 469 1.37 -32.35 -27.82
CA GLU A 469 1.75 -31.76 -29.11
C GLU A 469 0.60 -31.05 -29.82
N ARG A 470 -0.58 -31.00 -29.20
CA ARG A 470 -1.72 -30.35 -29.83
C ARG A 470 -1.41 -28.87 -29.96
N ALA A 471 -1.56 -28.32 -31.16
CA ALA A 471 -1.31 -26.91 -31.41
C ALA A 471 -2.60 -26.06 -31.32
N THR A 472 -2.43 -24.78 -31.01
CA THR A 472 -3.46 -23.73 -31.09
C THR A 472 -3.82 -23.39 -32.55
N ASP A 473 -4.77 -22.48 -32.77
CA ASP A 473 -5.12 -22.02 -34.13
C ASP A 473 -3.97 -21.24 -34.79
N GLU A 474 -3.06 -20.67 -33.99
CA GLU A 474 -1.80 -20.07 -34.45
C GLU A 474 -0.69 -21.10 -34.69
N GLY A 475 -0.99 -22.39 -34.46
CA GLY A 475 -0.06 -23.51 -34.58
C GLY A 475 1.02 -23.54 -33.49
N LEU A 476 0.78 -22.90 -32.34
CA LEU A 476 1.68 -22.96 -31.18
C LEU A 476 1.41 -24.18 -30.33
N THR A 477 2.44 -24.97 -30.01
CA THR A 477 2.37 -26.07 -29.03
C THR A 477 2.53 -25.57 -27.60
N PRO A 478 2.18 -26.38 -26.57
CA PRO A 478 2.41 -26.02 -25.17
C PRO A 478 3.87 -25.67 -24.85
N LEU A 479 4.83 -26.36 -25.48
CA LEU A 479 6.26 -26.08 -25.33
C LEU A 479 6.63 -24.71 -25.91
N MET A 480 6.13 -24.36 -27.10
CA MET A 480 6.39 -23.04 -27.70
C MET A 480 5.88 -21.90 -26.82
N ILE A 481 4.70 -22.07 -26.21
CA ILE A 481 4.13 -21.06 -25.29
C ILE A 481 4.99 -20.94 -24.04
N ALA A 482 5.35 -22.05 -23.38
CA ALA A 482 6.20 -22.03 -22.19
C ALA A 482 7.58 -21.39 -22.50
N SER A 483 8.15 -21.69 -23.67
CA SER A 483 9.39 -21.10 -24.17
C SER A 483 9.26 -19.60 -24.40
N ARG A 484 8.19 -19.15 -25.05
CA ARG A 484 7.93 -17.72 -25.31
C ARG A 484 7.79 -16.90 -24.04
N GLU A 485 7.09 -17.43 -23.04
CA GLU A 485 6.84 -16.74 -21.76
C GLU A 485 7.95 -16.98 -20.71
N GLY A 486 9.02 -17.71 -21.06
CA GLY A 486 10.18 -17.94 -20.18
C GLY A 486 9.89 -18.84 -18.97
N ARG A 487 8.96 -19.79 -19.10
CA ARG A 487 8.51 -20.66 -17.99
C ARG A 487 9.40 -21.90 -17.83
N ASN A 488 10.61 -21.71 -17.32
CA ASN A 488 11.66 -22.75 -17.27
C ASN A 488 11.22 -24.08 -16.65
N GLU A 489 10.50 -24.07 -15.51
CA GLU A 489 10.03 -25.31 -14.88
C GLU A 489 8.98 -26.04 -15.74
N ALA A 490 8.08 -25.30 -16.37
CA ALA A 490 7.09 -25.86 -17.30
C ALA A 490 7.77 -26.49 -18.51
N ILE A 491 8.79 -25.82 -19.08
CA ILE A 491 9.60 -26.35 -20.18
C ILE A 491 10.24 -27.68 -19.78
N GLY A 492 10.89 -27.73 -18.60
CA GLY A 492 11.52 -28.95 -18.10
C GLY A 492 10.53 -30.12 -17.96
N VAL A 493 9.32 -29.85 -17.46
CA VAL A 493 8.27 -30.88 -17.36
C VAL A 493 7.78 -31.33 -18.73
N LEU A 494 7.54 -30.41 -19.66
CA LEU A 494 7.06 -30.73 -21.01
C LEU A 494 8.10 -31.57 -21.77
N LEU A 495 9.38 -31.20 -21.72
CA LEU A 495 10.46 -31.96 -22.32
C LEU A 495 10.62 -33.34 -21.68
N ALA A 496 10.54 -33.43 -20.35
CA ALA A 496 10.56 -34.72 -19.65
C ALA A 496 9.36 -35.63 -20.01
N ALA A 497 8.23 -35.04 -20.42
CA ALA A 497 7.07 -35.77 -20.92
C ALA A 497 7.19 -36.17 -22.41
N GLY A 498 8.27 -35.76 -23.08
CA GLY A 498 8.55 -36.07 -24.49
C GLY A 498 8.10 -35.00 -25.48
N ALA A 499 7.95 -33.75 -25.05
CA ALA A 499 7.59 -32.67 -25.97
C ALA A 499 8.65 -32.49 -27.07
N ASN A 500 8.21 -32.32 -28.30
CA ASN A 500 9.11 -32.14 -29.44
C ASN A 500 9.79 -30.76 -29.37
N ILE A 501 11.08 -30.78 -29.02
CA ILE A 501 11.91 -29.57 -28.92
C ILE A 501 12.07 -28.83 -30.25
N GLU A 502 11.85 -29.52 -31.38
CA GLU A 502 11.90 -28.99 -32.74
C GLU A 502 10.51 -28.88 -33.40
N ALA A 503 9.44 -28.82 -32.59
CA ALA A 503 8.11 -28.54 -33.14
C ALA A 503 8.12 -27.22 -33.93
N ARG A 504 7.34 -27.12 -35.00
CA ARG A 504 7.30 -25.93 -35.87
C ARG A 504 5.89 -25.39 -36.01
N ASP A 505 5.76 -24.08 -35.82
CA ASP A 505 4.53 -23.37 -36.12
C ASP A 505 4.36 -23.14 -37.65
N PRO A 506 3.26 -22.53 -38.14
CA PRO A 506 3.03 -22.35 -39.57
C PRO A 506 4.05 -21.43 -40.26
N ARG A 507 4.83 -20.65 -39.50
CA ARG A 507 5.95 -19.86 -40.03
C ARG A 507 7.26 -20.63 -39.99
N GLY A 508 7.26 -21.88 -39.53
CA GLY A 508 8.44 -22.71 -39.36
C GLY A 508 9.18 -22.43 -38.05
N ARG A 509 8.65 -21.62 -37.12
CA ARG A 509 9.39 -21.21 -35.92
C ARG A 509 9.42 -22.31 -34.86
N THR A 510 10.59 -22.53 -34.27
CA THR A 510 10.82 -23.53 -33.21
C THR A 510 10.63 -22.95 -31.80
N PRO A 511 10.46 -23.78 -30.75
CA PRO A 511 10.47 -23.31 -29.36
C PRO A 511 11.66 -22.43 -29.00
N LEU A 512 12.85 -22.69 -29.55
CA LEU A 512 14.04 -21.88 -29.33
C LEU A 512 13.89 -20.47 -29.92
N MET A 513 13.31 -20.33 -31.12
CA MET A 513 13.03 -19.02 -31.73
C MET A 513 11.98 -18.23 -30.93
N HIS A 514 10.95 -18.92 -30.43
CA HIS A 514 9.95 -18.31 -29.54
C HIS A 514 10.59 -17.81 -28.24
N ALA A 515 11.49 -18.59 -27.62
CA ALA A 515 12.26 -18.15 -26.47
C ALA A 515 13.16 -16.94 -26.79
N ALA A 516 13.87 -16.97 -27.92
CA ALA A 516 14.73 -15.86 -28.35
C ALA A 516 13.95 -14.55 -28.53
N THR A 517 12.68 -14.62 -28.96
CA THR A 517 11.84 -13.43 -29.20
C THR A 517 11.49 -12.67 -27.92
N ARG A 518 11.23 -13.36 -26.79
CA ARG A 518 10.67 -12.72 -25.58
C ARG A 518 11.28 -13.18 -24.24
N ALA A 519 11.81 -14.39 -24.16
CA ALA A 519 12.35 -14.94 -22.91
C ALA A 519 13.78 -14.46 -22.64
N GLY A 520 14.33 -14.88 -21.49
CA GLY A 520 15.68 -14.56 -21.05
C GLY A 520 16.71 -15.65 -21.37
N VAL A 521 17.99 -15.32 -21.14
CA VAL A 521 19.14 -16.21 -21.40
C VAL A 521 19.02 -17.58 -20.76
N THR A 522 18.41 -17.69 -19.57
CA THR A 522 18.20 -18.97 -18.88
C THR A 522 17.29 -19.91 -19.65
N THR A 523 16.22 -19.40 -20.25
CA THR A 523 15.27 -20.20 -21.04
C THR A 523 15.94 -20.71 -22.31
N VAL A 524 16.69 -19.84 -22.99
CA VAL A 524 17.44 -20.17 -24.20
C VAL A 524 18.53 -21.22 -23.88
N ALA A 525 19.28 -21.04 -22.78
CA ALA A 525 20.26 -22.00 -22.32
C ALA A 525 19.62 -23.37 -22.04
N LEU A 526 18.49 -23.39 -21.33
CA LEU A 526 17.78 -24.62 -21.00
C LEU A 526 17.34 -25.40 -22.26
N LEU A 527 16.83 -24.70 -23.29
CA LEU A 527 16.45 -25.34 -24.55
C LEU A 527 17.68 -25.86 -25.32
N LEU A 528 18.78 -25.11 -25.35
CA LEU A 528 20.03 -25.56 -25.98
C LEU A 528 20.63 -26.77 -25.26
N GLU A 529 20.61 -26.79 -23.92
CA GLU A 529 21.06 -27.92 -23.10
C GLU A 529 20.18 -29.16 -23.32
N ALA A 530 18.90 -28.96 -23.58
CA ALA A 530 17.97 -30.02 -23.95
C ALA A 530 18.09 -30.48 -25.42
N GLY A 531 18.99 -29.88 -26.20
CA GLY A 531 19.31 -30.30 -27.56
C GLY A 531 18.63 -29.52 -28.67
N ALA A 532 18.09 -28.32 -28.40
CA ALA A 532 17.47 -27.49 -29.43
C ALA A 532 18.49 -27.06 -30.50
N ASP A 533 18.10 -27.15 -31.78
CA ASP A 533 18.94 -26.73 -32.89
C ASP A 533 19.00 -25.20 -32.99
N ARG A 534 20.18 -24.65 -32.66
CA ARG A 534 20.46 -23.22 -32.72
C ARG A 534 20.49 -22.65 -34.13
N GLN A 535 20.72 -23.49 -35.14
CA GLN A 535 20.80 -23.10 -36.55
C GLN A 535 19.53 -23.41 -37.33
N ALA A 536 18.48 -23.91 -36.65
CA ALA A 536 17.19 -24.09 -37.29
C ALA A 536 16.75 -22.75 -37.91
N GLU A 537 16.29 -22.80 -39.15
CA GLU A 537 15.73 -21.66 -39.88
C GLU A 537 14.21 -21.79 -39.95
N ASP A 538 13.51 -20.67 -39.85
CA ASP A 538 12.09 -20.59 -40.14
C ASP A 538 11.83 -20.46 -41.65
N ALA A 539 10.57 -20.28 -42.06
CA ALA A 539 10.20 -20.16 -43.47
C ALA A 539 10.75 -18.90 -44.17
N GLN A 540 11.28 -17.93 -43.41
CA GLN A 540 11.93 -16.73 -43.91
C GLN A 540 13.46 -16.82 -43.82
N GLY A 541 14.01 -17.95 -43.38
CA GLY A 541 15.45 -18.12 -43.17
C GLY A 541 15.96 -17.50 -41.87
N TRP A 542 15.07 -17.11 -40.94
CA TRP A 542 15.48 -16.52 -39.67
C TRP A 542 15.82 -17.61 -38.65
N THR A 543 16.94 -17.43 -37.98
CA THR A 543 17.40 -18.26 -36.86
C THR A 543 16.97 -17.66 -35.53
N ALA A 544 17.12 -18.42 -34.44
CA ALA A 544 16.92 -17.88 -33.09
C ALA A 544 17.83 -16.66 -32.80
N LEU A 545 19.02 -16.60 -33.40
CA LEU A 545 19.94 -15.47 -33.26
C LEU A 545 19.36 -14.20 -33.90
N ASP A 546 18.72 -14.32 -35.06
CA ASP A 546 18.09 -13.19 -35.76
C ASP A 546 16.92 -12.63 -34.95
N TYR A 547 16.09 -13.50 -34.37
CA TYR A 547 15.01 -13.10 -33.47
C TYR A 547 15.53 -12.40 -32.20
N ALA A 548 16.64 -12.86 -31.63
CA ALA A 548 17.28 -12.21 -30.48
C ALA A 548 17.87 -10.84 -30.85
N GLY A 549 18.55 -10.75 -32.01
CA GLY A 549 19.17 -9.51 -32.49
C GLY A 549 18.17 -8.44 -32.93
N ALA A 550 16.94 -8.82 -33.28
CA ALA A 550 15.87 -7.89 -33.59
C ALA A 550 15.28 -7.18 -32.34
N ARG A 551 15.62 -7.63 -31.14
CA ARG A 551 15.16 -7.02 -29.88
C ARG A 551 15.93 -5.72 -29.60
N LYS A 552 15.27 -4.79 -28.93
CA LYS A 552 15.83 -3.49 -28.54
C LYS A 552 15.96 -3.34 -27.02
N ASP A 553 16.23 -4.43 -26.31
CA ASP A 553 16.31 -4.46 -24.84
C ASP A 553 17.66 -5.00 -24.35
N GLU A 554 18.21 -4.45 -23.25
CA GLU A 554 19.53 -4.85 -22.71
C GLU A 554 19.62 -6.36 -22.37
N ALA A 555 18.47 -7.00 -22.12
CA ALA A 555 18.39 -8.43 -21.86
C ALA A 555 18.68 -9.30 -23.11
N SER A 556 18.61 -8.75 -24.33
CA SER A 556 18.90 -9.49 -25.55
C SER A 556 20.39 -9.74 -25.76
N ASP A 557 21.28 -8.90 -25.23
CA ASP A 557 22.73 -9.03 -25.47
C ASP A 557 23.28 -10.37 -24.97
N ALA A 558 22.86 -10.79 -23.77
CA ALA A 558 23.24 -12.10 -23.22
C ALA A 558 22.67 -13.27 -24.04
N VAL A 559 21.49 -13.10 -24.63
CA VAL A 559 20.86 -14.11 -25.50
C VAL A 559 21.59 -14.19 -26.85
N VAL A 560 21.89 -13.05 -27.46
CA VAL A 560 22.68 -12.94 -28.70
C VAL A 560 24.07 -13.52 -28.49
N GLU A 561 24.73 -13.21 -27.38
CA GLU A 561 26.04 -13.76 -27.05
C GLU A 561 25.98 -15.30 -26.89
N LEU A 562 24.97 -15.80 -26.18
CA LEU A 562 24.80 -17.24 -25.97
C LEU A 562 24.56 -17.99 -27.30
N LEU A 563 23.69 -17.44 -28.16
CA LEU A 563 23.35 -18.04 -29.46
C LEU A 563 24.52 -17.93 -30.46
N GLY A 564 25.28 -16.83 -30.41
CA GLY A 564 26.43 -16.58 -31.30
C GLY A 564 27.70 -17.36 -30.96
N ARG A 565 27.83 -17.90 -29.74
CA ARG A 565 28.99 -18.73 -29.35
C ARG A 565 28.95 -20.09 -30.05
N SER A 566 29.89 -20.38 -30.95
CA SER A 566 30.09 -21.76 -31.44
C SER A 566 30.54 -22.65 -30.27
N MET A 567 30.11 -23.91 -30.23
CA MET A 567 30.33 -24.82 -29.10
C MET A 567 31.79 -25.27 -29.03
N GLY A 568 32.70 -24.40 -28.59
CA GLY A 568 34.09 -24.73 -28.30
C GLY A 568 34.26 -25.17 -26.84
N MET A 569 34.10 -26.47 -26.57
CA MET A 569 34.55 -27.30 -25.42
C MET A 569 34.51 -26.80 -23.95
N ALA A 570 34.22 -25.54 -23.62
CA ALA A 570 34.43 -24.98 -22.27
C ALA A 570 33.17 -24.90 -21.39
N TRP A 571 31.97 -25.10 -21.94
CA TRP A 571 30.72 -24.89 -21.19
C TRP A 571 30.24 -26.09 -20.37
N GLN A 572 30.70 -27.32 -20.66
CA GLN A 572 30.33 -28.52 -19.90
C GLN A 572 30.82 -28.52 -18.44
N CYS A 573 31.79 -27.67 -18.09
CA CYS A 573 32.42 -27.70 -16.77
C CYS A 573 31.88 -26.68 -15.75
N ARG A 574 31.08 -25.67 -16.14
CA ARG A 574 30.82 -24.52 -15.25
C ARG A 574 29.42 -24.43 -14.62
N PHE A 575 28.42 -25.20 -15.07
CA PHE A 575 27.03 -25.10 -14.55
C PHE A 575 26.48 -26.37 -13.89
N ARG A 576 27.27 -27.45 -13.79
CA ARG A 576 26.87 -28.75 -13.21
C ARG A 576 26.65 -28.75 -11.68
N MET A 577 26.53 -27.59 -11.02
CA MET A 577 26.43 -27.50 -9.55
C MET A 577 25.07 -27.06 -8.98
N THR A 578 24.04 -26.76 -9.78
CA THR A 578 22.75 -26.29 -9.22
C THR A 578 21.50 -26.76 -9.96
N VAL A 579 21.34 -28.06 -10.24
CA VAL A 579 20.02 -28.72 -10.37
C VAL A 579 20.15 -30.20 -9.95
N PRO A 580 19.28 -30.78 -9.09
CA PRO A 580 19.36 -32.19 -8.71
C PRO A 580 19.10 -33.08 -9.93
N ALA A 581 19.96 -34.09 -10.11
CA ALA A 581 19.94 -35.01 -11.24
C ALA A 581 18.61 -35.75 -11.38
N LEU A 582 17.98 -35.61 -12.55
CA LEU A 582 17.02 -36.58 -13.07
C LEU A 582 17.83 -37.78 -13.61
N SER A 583 18.01 -38.82 -12.79
CA SER A 583 18.55 -40.10 -13.24
C SER A 583 17.40 -41.04 -13.62
N GLN A 584 17.35 -41.45 -14.89
CA GLN A 584 16.59 -42.63 -15.32
C GLN A 584 17.53 -43.84 -15.43
N SER A 585 17.32 -44.80 -14.54
CA SER A 585 17.48 -46.27 -14.65
C SER A 585 17.47 -46.75 -13.20
N GLU A 586 16.51 -47.50 -12.66
CA GLU A 586 15.95 -48.76 -13.12
C GLU A 586 14.55 -48.91 -12.49
N ASN A 587 13.57 -49.44 -13.21
CA ASN A 587 12.47 -50.26 -12.67
C ASN A 587 11.59 -50.74 -13.82
N ALA A 588 12.06 -51.79 -14.49
CA ALA A 588 11.20 -52.87 -14.92
C ALA A 588 11.49 -54.03 -13.97
N ASP A 589 10.53 -54.35 -13.10
CA ASP A 589 10.17 -55.73 -12.73
C ASP A 589 9.10 -55.72 -11.63
N TRP A 590 7.85 -55.85 -12.07
CA TRP A 590 6.78 -56.45 -11.28
C TRP A 590 6.76 -57.94 -11.64
N LEU A 591 7.19 -58.82 -10.73
CA LEU A 591 6.59 -60.14 -10.42
C LEU A 591 7.54 -60.99 -9.55
N GLY A 592 7.06 -61.43 -8.38
CA GLY A 592 7.21 -62.82 -7.94
C GLY A 592 8.43 -63.26 -7.10
N GLN A 593 8.17 -63.43 -5.80
CA GLN A 593 8.60 -64.55 -4.95
C GLN A 593 10.06 -64.72 -4.46
N ARG A 594 10.14 -64.69 -3.10
CA ARG A 594 10.75 -65.65 -2.16
C ARG A 594 12.28 -65.85 -2.07
N VAL A 595 12.77 -65.58 -0.84
CA VAL A 595 13.67 -66.37 0.05
C VAL A 595 15.12 -66.52 -0.48
N THR A 596 16.16 -65.99 0.15
CA THR A 596 16.85 -66.51 1.37
C THR A 596 17.99 -65.57 1.81
N THR A 597 18.19 -65.45 3.14
CA THR A 597 19.46 -65.36 3.94
C THR A 597 20.74 -64.77 3.30
N GLY A 598 21.58 -63.95 3.92
CA GLY A 598 21.82 -63.62 5.32
C GLY A 598 23.29 -63.16 5.49
N HIS A 599 23.62 -62.63 6.68
CA HIS A 599 24.94 -62.30 7.26
C HIS A 599 25.60 -60.98 6.80
N LEU A 600 25.79 -59.94 7.62
CA LEU A 600 26.36 -59.73 8.98
C LEU A 600 27.87 -59.40 9.03
N ARG A 601 28.13 -58.35 9.83
CA ARG A 601 29.36 -57.90 10.54
C ARG A 601 30.22 -56.85 9.84
N GLN A 602 30.20 -55.60 10.34
CA GLN A 602 30.79 -55.05 11.59
C GLN A 602 32.31 -54.92 11.52
N THR A 603 32.80 -53.68 11.54
CA THR A 603 33.98 -53.30 12.34
C THR A 603 33.80 -51.86 12.86
N VAL A 604 34.28 -51.65 14.08
CA VAL A 604 34.03 -50.55 15.01
C VAL A 604 35.36 -49.85 15.34
N MET A 605 35.39 -48.50 15.40
CA MET A 605 35.93 -47.65 16.49
C MET A 605 36.49 -46.28 16.05
N ARG A 606 35.96 -45.23 16.69
CA ARG A 606 36.57 -44.05 17.38
C ARG A 606 37.75 -43.31 16.69
N SER A 607 37.80 -41.97 16.64
CA SER A 607 37.79 -41.04 17.78
C SER A 607 37.67 -39.55 17.32
N GLN A 608 36.90 -38.72 18.04
CA GLN A 608 37.32 -37.51 18.80
C GLN A 608 37.02 -36.12 18.18
N LYS A 609 35.98 -35.49 18.75
CA LYS A 609 35.80 -34.07 19.19
C LYS A 609 36.49 -32.93 18.42
N SER A 610 35.68 -31.99 17.92
CA SER A 610 35.71 -30.56 18.31
C SER A 610 34.43 -29.83 17.88
N ILE A 611 33.94 -28.94 18.73
CA ILE A 611 32.80 -28.01 18.57
C ILE A 611 33.44 -26.62 18.36
N PRO A 612 32.96 -25.73 17.44
CA PRO A 612 32.01 -24.68 17.87
C PRO A 612 31.01 -24.09 16.85
N ARG A 613 29.85 -23.74 17.43
CA ARG A 613 29.04 -22.51 17.29
C ARG A 613 28.30 -22.19 15.97
N SER A 614 26.99 -22.04 16.16
CA SER A 614 25.95 -21.44 15.32
C SER A 614 26.18 -19.96 14.94
N PRO A 615 25.74 -19.52 13.74
CA PRO A 615 25.51 -18.11 13.43
C PRO A 615 24.01 -17.78 13.40
N SER A 616 23.60 -16.62 13.93
CA SER A 616 22.29 -16.03 13.64
C SER A 616 22.35 -14.49 13.66
N ARG A 617 22.37 -13.89 12.47
CA ARG A 617 21.75 -12.60 12.13
C ARG A 617 22.00 -12.32 10.65
N VAL A 618 20.94 -12.43 9.84
CA VAL A 618 20.92 -11.93 8.46
C VAL A 618 20.01 -10.72 8.46
N GLU A 619 20.62 -9.57 8.17
CA GLU A 619 19.94 -8.32 7.85
C GLU A 619 19.20 -8.48 6.52
N LYS A 620 17.91 -8.16 6.51
CA LYS A 620 17.11 -8.00 5.28
C LYS A 620 17.25 -6.56 4.80
N THR A 621 17.99 -6.35 3.71
CA THR A 621 17.88 -5.13 2.91
C THR A 621 16.78 -5.31 1.87
N GLY A 622 15.77 -4.44 1.97
CA GLY A 622 14.70 -4.35 0.99
C GLY A 622 15.17 -3.58 -0.25
N CYS A 623 14.69 -4.01 -1.42
CA CYS A 623 14.78 -3.22 -2.63
C CYS A 623 13.37 -3.03 -3.22
N ALA A 624 13.04 -1.76 -3.37
CA ALA A 624 11.75 -1.23 -3.77
C ALA A 624 11.51 -1.43 -5.27
N SER A 625 10.30 -1.86 -5.62
CA SER A 625 9.74 -1.77 -6.96
C SER A 625 9.19 -0.37 -7.22
N LYS A 626 9.50 0.20 -8.40
CA LYS A 626 8.75 1.30 -9.00
C LYS A 626 8.14 0.84 -10.34
N PRO A 627 7.01 1.44 -10.76
CA PRO A 627 6.14 0.92 -11.81
C PRO A 627 6.39 1.60 -13.17
N GLY A 628 6.02 0.93 -14.26
CA GLY A 628 6.10 1.51 -15.59
C GLY A 628 5.29 0.75 -16.64
N ARG A 629 4.13 1.34 -16.95
CA ARG A 629 3.30 1.29 -18.19
C ARG A 629 2.70 -0.03 -18.65
#